data_AF-A0A1H2AG59-F1
#
_entry.id   AF-A0A1H2AG59-F1
#
_cell.length_a   1.000
_cell.length_b   1.000
_cell.length_c   1.000
_cell.angle_alpha   90.00
_cell.angle_beta   90.00
_cell.angle_gamma   90.00
#
_symmetry.space_group_name_H-M   'P 1'
#
loop_
_entity.id
_entity.type
_entity.pdbx_description
1 polymer ?
#
loop_
_entity_poly.entity_id
_entity_poly.type
_entity_poly.pdbx_seq_one_letter_code
_entity_poly.pdbx_strand_id
1 'polypeptide(L)'
;MQIGELATKAGVSTRSVRYYEQQGLLPARRRANGYREFDEQDLQLVTQIRQLLGTGFTLDDTRPFVECLRSGEPTGDSCPDSVAVYHRKLTELDSEIAELVRRRTDLAEQLARSCPGCAPTPEERDADADH
;
A
#
# COMPACT_ATOMS: atom_id res chain seq x y z
N MET A 1 14.95 20.77 -0.19
CA MET A 1 14.29 20.44 1.09
C MET A 1 15.21 19.58 1.93
N GLN A 2 15.26 19.80 3.25
CA GLN A 2 15.95 18.90 4.18
C GLN A 2 15.09 17.66 4.47
N ILE A 3 15.67 16.60 5.04
CA ILE A 3 14.93 15.36 5.35
C ILE A 3 13.70 15.61 6.24
N GLY A 4 13.81 16.52 7.21
CA GLY A 4 12.71 16.88 8.10
C GLY A 4 11.57 17.56 7.35
N GLU A 5 11.89 18.48 6.44
CA GLU A 5 10.91 19.18 5.62
C GLU A 5 10.20 18.22 4.65
N LEU A 6 10.97 17.33 4.00
CA LEU A 6 10.42 16.29 3.12
C LEU A 6 9.45 15.39 3.88
N ALA A 7 9.86 14.91 5.06
CA ALA A 7 9.06 14.04 5.89
C ALA A 7 7.73 14.70 6.29
N THR A 8 7.78 15.96 6.75
CA THR A 8 6.59 16.74 7.09
C THR A 8 5.67 16.94 5.90
N LYS A 9 6.19 17.37 4.74
CA LYS A 9 5.38 17.59 3.53
C LYS A 9 4.74 16.30 3.02
N ALA A 10 5.46 15.18 3.07
CA ALA A 10 4.95 13.88 2.61
C ALA A 10 4.03 13.18 3.63
N GLY A 11 3.94 13.68 4.87
CA GLY A 11 3.18 13.05 5.95
C GLY A 11 3.79 11.73 6.42
N VAL A 12 5.12 11.61 6.44
CA VAL A 12 5.85 10.43 6.93
C VAL A 12 6.86 10.81 8.01
N SER A 13 7.41 9.82 8.72
CA SER A 13 8.52 10.06 9.64
C SER A 13 9.84 10.23 8.89
N THR A 14 10.80 10.95 9.47
CA THR A 14 12.18 11.00 8.93
C THR A 14 12.83 9.62 8.90
N ARG A 15 12.43 8.71 9.81
CA ARG A 15 12.84 7.29 9.80
C ARG A 15 12.34 6.59 8.54
N SER A 16 11.09 6.83 8.13
CA SER A 16 10.52 6.27 6.90
C SER A 16 11.29 6.75 5.67
N VAL A 17 11.61 8.05 5.58
CA VAL A 17 12.43 8.59 4.47
C VAL A 17 13.80 7.90 4.40
N ARG A 18 14.49 7.76 5.53
CA ARG A 18 15.78 7.04 5.58
C ARG A 18 15.63 5.58 5.17
N TYR A 19 14.54 4.94 5.58
CA TYR A 19 14.26 3.57 5.22
C TYR A 19 14.04 3.43 3.71
N TYR A 20 13.26 4.31 3.08
CA TYR A 20 13.05 4.29 1.62
C TYR A 20 14.37 4.54 0.86
N GLU A 21 15.22 5.44 1.35
CA GLU A 21 16.57 5.65 0.80
C GLU A 21 17.42 4.37 0.89
N GLN A 22 17.44 3.70 2.05
CA GLN A 22 18.17 2.43 2.25
C GLN A 22 17.69 1.32 1.32
N GLN A 23 16.40 1.31 0.98
CA GLN A 23 15.79 0.34 0.08
C GLN A 23 15.95 0.69 -1.40
N GLY A 24 16.65 1.80 -1.71
CA GLY A 24 16.93 2.28 -3.08
C GLY A 24 15.79 3.05 -3.74
N LEU A 25 14.69 3.30 -3.02
CA LEU A 25 13.50 3.95 -3.54
C LEU A 25 13.61 5.47 -3.62
N LEU A 26 14.59 6.05 -2.94
CA LEU A 26 14.97 7.46 -3.08
C LEU A 26 16.43 7.58 -3.55
N PRO A 27 16.75 8.58 -4.39
CA PRO A 27 18.11 8.80 -4.83
C PRO A 27 18.99 9.27 -3.66
N ALA A 28 20.14 8.64 -3.47
CA ALA A 28 21.12 9.02 -2.46
C ALA A 28 21.97 10.21 -2.91
N ARG A 29 21.38 11.42 -2.99
CA ARG A 29 22.12 12.63 -3.39
C ARG A 29 22.85 13.22 -2.17
N ARG A 30 24.18 13.08 -2.14
CA ARG A 30 25.04 13.82 -1.20
C ARG A 30 25.55 15.10 -1.87
N ARG A 31 25.26 16.26 -1.28
CA ARG A 31 25.85 17.54 -1.71
C ARG A 31 27.30 17.65 -1.20
N ALA A 32 28.07 18.54 -1.84
CA ALA A 32 29.46 18.83 -1.48
C ALA A 32 29.63 19.35 -0.03
N ASN A 33 28.56 19.87 0.58
CA ASN A 33 28.52 20.32 1.97
C ASN A 33 28.25 19.19 2.99
N GLY A 34 28.15 17.93 2.54
CA GLY A 34 27.93 16.76 3.40
C GLY A 34 26.47 16.50 3.79
N TYR A 35 25.54 17.41 3.47
CA TYR A 35 24.12 17.25 3.77
C TYR A 35 23.35 16.61 2.60
N ARG A 36 22.24 15.94 2.94
CA ARG A 36 21.28 15.42 1.96
C ARG A 36 20.25 16.49 1.65
N GLU A 37 20.01 16.73 0.37
CA GLU A 37 18.93 17.58 -0.09
C GLU A 37 17.99 16.78 -0.98
N PHE A 38 16.70 17.03 -0.78
CA PHE A 38 15.60 16.43 -1.51
C PHE A 38 14.89 17.51 -2.32
N ASP A 39 14.41 17.17 -3.52
CA ASP A 39 13.63 18.04 -4.38
C ASP A 39 12.16 17.62 -4.45
N GLU A 40 11.36 18.30 -5.28
CA GLU A 40 9.93 17.98 -5.40
C GLU A 40 9.65 16.63 -6.05
N GLN A 41 10.59 16.09 -6.85
CA GLN A 41 10.46 14.73 -7.37
C GLN A 41 10.60 13.72 -6.24
N ASP A 42 11.53 13.96 -5.30
CA ASP A 42 11.66 13.12 -4.10
C ASP A 42 10.38 13.19 -3.25
N LEU A 43 9.72 14.34 -3.14
CA LEU A 43 8.43 14.47 -2.45
C LEU A 43 7.33 13.64 -3.13
N GLN A 44 7.26 13.68 -4.46
CA GLN A 44 6.31 12.85 -5.22
C GLN A 44 6.56 11.36 -4.97
N LEU A 45 7.82 10.91 -5.01
CA LEU A 45 8.18 9.52 -4.73
C LEU A 45 7.76 9.09 -3.32
N VAL A 46 8.09 9.87 -2.28
CA VAL A 46 7.72 9.53 -0.90
C VAL A 46 6.20 9.51 -0.71
N THR A 47 5.49 10.44 -1.35
CA THR A 47 4.02 10.52 -1.28
C THR A 47 3.38 9.31 -1.95
N GLN A 48 3.87 8.92 -3.13
CA GLN A 48 3.41 7.74 -3.86
C GLN A 48 3.63 6.46 -3.03
N ILE A 49 4.82 6.29 -2.45
CA ILE A 49 5.13 5.14 -1.59
C ILE A 49 4.17 5.11 -0.40
N ARG A 50 3.95 6.25 0.28
CA ARG A 50 3.03 6.32 1.43
C ARG A 50 1.60 5.91 1.06
N GLN A 51 1.09 6.39 -0.08
CA GLN A 51 -0.25 6.08 -0.55
C GLN A 51 -0.42 4.59 -0.82
N LEU A 52 0.52 3.97 -1.54
CA LEU A 52 0.48 2.54 -1.84
C LEU A 52 0.60 1.68 -0.58
N LEU A 53 1.49 2.02 0.35
CA LEU A 53 1.57 1.30 1.62
C LEU A 53 0.26 1.40 2.43
N GLY A 54 -0.46 2.53 2.31
CA GLY A 54 -1.77 2.72 2.94
C GLY A 54 -2.89 1.85 2.35
N THR A 55 -2.71 1.31 1.14
CA THR A 55 -3.69 0.43 0.47
C THR A 55 -3.34 -1.05 0.60
N GLY A 56 -2.36 -1.40 1.44
CA GLY A 56 -1.96 -2.79 1.69
C GLY A 56 -0.83 -3.31 0.79
N PHE A 57 -0.20 -2.43 0.01
CA PHE A 57 0.99 -2.80 -0.77
C PHE A 57 2.18 -2.95 0.19
N THR A 58 3.04 -3.91 -0.11
CA THR A 58 4.36 -3.98 0.52
C THR A 58 5.29 -2.96 -0.09
N LEU A 59 6.42 -2.71 0.56
CA LEU A 59 7.41 -1.79 0.02
C LEU A 59 7.97 -2.25 -1.33
N ASP A 60 8.13 -3.56 -1.52
CA ASP A 60 8.66 -4.12 -2.76
C ASP A 60 7.68 -3.91 -3.94
N ASP A 61 6.38 -4.02 -3.66
CA ASP A 61 5.32 -3.72 -4.63
C ASP A 61 5.39 -2.26 -5.15
N THR A 62 5.98 -1.33 -4.39
CA THR A 62 6.07 0.08 -4.79
C THR A 62 7.17 0.36 -5.83
N ARG A 63 8.11 -0.57 -6.05
CA ARG A 63 9.28 -0.35 -6.93
C ARG A 63 8.88 0.03 -8.36
N PRO A 64 7.98 -0.68 -9.05
CA PRO A 64 7.61 -0.32 -10.42
C PRO A 64 6.98 1.07 -10.53
N PHE A 65 6.27 1.51 -9.49
CA PHE A 65 5.67 2.85 -9.45
C PHE A 65 6.71 3.95 -9.30
N VAL A 66 7.71 3.71 -8.45
CA VAL A 66 8.85 4.62 -8.27
C VAL A 66 9.68 4.71 -9.55
N GLU A 67 9.91 3.57 -10.22
CA GLU A 67 10.62 3.53 -11.51
C GLU A 67 9.86 4.28 -12.60
N CYS A 68 8.54 4.12 -12.65
CA CYS A 68 7.68 4.85 -13.58
C CYS A 68 7.73 6.37 -13.38
N LEU A 69 7.65 6.85 -12.14
CA LEU A 69 7.80 8.28 -11.85
C LEU A 69 9.20 8.78 -12.24
N ARG A 70 10.24 7.98 -12.03
CA ARG A 70 11.62 8.33 -12.40
C ARG A 70 11.85 8.36 -13.91
N SER A 71 11.07 7.64 -14.72
CA SER A 71 11.13 7.75 -16.18
C SER A 71 10.47 9.02 -16.72
N GLY A 72 9.89 9.86 -15.85
CA GLY A 72 9.28 11.13 -16.21
C GLY A 72 7.80 11.05 -16.54
N GLU A 73 7.15 9.91 -16.24
CA GLU A 73 5.70 9.77 -16.38
C GLU A 73 4.97 10.68 -15.37
N PRO A 74 3.77 11.18 -15.73
CA PRO A 74 3.02 12.10 -14.88
C PRO A 74 2.50 11.43 -13.59
N THR A 75 2.30 10.11 -13.62
CA THR A 75 1.84 9.31 -12.48
C THR A 75 2.63 8.01 -12.40
N GLY A 76 2.76 7.45 -11.19
CA GLY A 76 3.51 6.21 -10.96
C GLY A 76 2.83 4.96 -11.50
N ASP A 77 1.58 5.05 -11.93
CA ASP A 77 0.79 3.95 -12.49
C ASP A 77 0.59 4.04 -14.01
N SER A 78 1.29 4.95 -14.69
CA SER A 78 1.24 5.07 -16.15
C SER A 78 2.01 3.96 -16.87
N CYS A 79 2.89 3.23 -16.18
CA CYS A 79 3.74 2.22 -16.78
C CYS A 79 3.10 0.82 -16.74
N PRO A 80 3.35 -0.05 -17.74
CA PRO A 80 2.84 -1.42 -17.76
C PRO A 80 3.21 -2.24 -16.51
N ASP A 81 4.43 -2.07 -16.00
CA ASP A 81 4.93 -2.83 -14.85
C ASP A 81 4.18 -2.45 -13.55
N SER A 82 3.88 -1.17 -13.34
CA SER A 82 3.05 -0.71 -12.22
C SER A 82 1.61 -1.23 -12.31
N VAL A 83 1.04 -1.25 -13.51
CA VAL A 83 -0.32 -1.80 -13.74
C VAL A 83 -0.35 -3.31 -13.47
N ALA A 84 0.70 -4.04 -13.83
CA ALA A 84 0.82 -5.46 -13.53
C ALA A 84 0.81 -5.74 -12.01
N VAL A 85 1.38 -4.85 -11.19
CA VAL A 85 1.31 -4.97 -9.73
C VAL A 85 -0.12 -4.81 -9.22
N TYR A 86 -0.90 -3.88 -9.75
CA TYR A 86 -2.33 -3.77 -9.39
C TYR A 86 -3.08 -5.06 -9.68
N HIS A 87 -2.91 -5.64 -10.87
CA HIS A 87 -3.56 -6.90 -11.23
C HIS A 87 -3.17 -8.06 -10.29
N ARG A 88 -1.88 -8.16 -9.95
CA ARG A 88 -1.41 -9.15 -8.97
C ARG A 88 -2.10 -8.95 -7.62
N LYS A 89 -2.13 -7.72 -7.10
CA LYS A 89 -2.73 -7.42 -5.80
C LYS A 89 -4.23 -7.66 -5.76
N LEU A 90 -4.95 -7.32 -6.82
CA LEU A 90 -6.37 -7.66 -6.94
C LEU A 90 -6.58 -9.18 -6.89
N THR A 91 -5.77 -9.95 -7.61
CA THR A 91 -5.87 -11.43 -7.62
C THR A 91 -5.57 -12.04 -6.25
N GLU A 92 -4.59 -11.50 -5.52
CA GLU A 92 -4.28 -11.91 -4.14
C GLU A 92 -5.46 -11.63 -3.21
N LEU A 93 -6.01 -10.40 -3.25
CA LEU A 93 -7.16 -10.00 -2.43
C LEU A 93 -8.40 -10.85 -2.74
N ASP A 94 -8.71 -11.08 -4.02
CA ASP A 94 -9.85 -11.91 -4.43
C ASP A 94 -9.72 -13.34 -3.88
N SER A 95 -8.49 -13.87 -3.85
CA SER A 95 -8.21 -15.20 -3.30
C SER A 95 -8.42 -15.24 -1.78
N GLU A 96 -7.95 -14.22 -1.06
CA GLU A 96 -8.14 -14.08 0.39
C GLU A 96 -9.61 -13.91 0.76
N ILE A 97 -10.34 -13.04 0.03
CA ILE A 97 -11.77 -12.82 0.20
C ILE A 97 -12.52 -14.15 0.00
N ALA A 98 -12.22 -14.89 -1.07
CA ALA A 98 -12.86 -16.16 -1.33
C ALA A 98 -12.61 -17.17 -0.19
N GLU A 99 -11.42 -17.19 0.40
CA GLU A 99 -11.11 -18.03 1.54
C GLU A 99 -11.86 -17.61 2.82
N LEU A 100 -11.88 -16.31 3.13
CA LEU A 100 -12.59 -15.78 4.28
C LEU A 100 -14.09 -16.04 4.18
N VAL A 101 -14.69 -15.88 3.00
CA VAL A 101 -16.10 -16.18 2.73
C VAL A 101 -16.40 -17.67 2.94
N ARG A 102 -15.53 -18.58 2.49
CA ARG A 102 -15.69 -20.02 2.74
C ARG A 102 -15.68 -20.33 4.23
N ARG A 103 -14.66 -19.86 4.96
CA ARG A 103 -14.54 -20.08 6.41
C ARG A 103 -15.71 -19.51 7.19
N ARG A 104 -16.18 -18.31 6.82
CA ARG A 104 -17.37 -17.68 7.41
C ARG A 104 -18.61 -18.55 7.22
N THR A 105 -18.80 -19.08 6.00
CA THR A 105 -19.92 -19.97 5.68
C THR A 105 -19.85 -21.25 6.52
N ASP A 106 -18.68 -21.90 6.59
CA ASP A 106 -18.49 -23.13 7.38
C ASP A 106 -18.81 -22.92 8.86
N LEU A 107 -18.36 -21.79 9.44
CA LEU A 107 -18.65 -21.43 10.83
C LEU A 107 -20.14 -21.15 11.07
N ALA A 108 -20.80 -20.45 10.15
CA ALA A 108 -22.23 -20.19 10.24
C ALA A 108 -23.05 -21.49 10.20
N GLU A 109 -22.67 -22.44 9.35
CA GLU A 109 -23.32 -23.75 9.30
C GLU A 109 -23.06 -24.58 10.57
N GLN A 110 -21.83 -24.57 11.10
CA GLN A 110 -21.51 -25.23 12.37
C GLN A 110 -22.37 -24.66 13.51
N LEU A 111 -22.49 -23.34 13.59
CA LEU A 111 -23.31 -22.67 14.60
C LEU A 111 -24.78 -23.06 14.48
N ALA A 112 -25.34 -23.06 13.27
CA ALA A 112 -26.73 -23.47 13.04
C ALA A 112 -27.01 -24.92 13.46
N ARG A 113 -26.04 -25.83 13.25
CA ARG A 113 -26.14 -27.22 13.72
C ARG A 113 -26.07 -27.34 15.24
N SER A 114 -25.20 -26.56 15.88
CA SER A 114 -24.99 -26.61 17.34
C SER A 114 -26.08 -25.91 18.14
N CYS A 115 -26.70 -24.86 17.58
CA CYS A 115 -27.79 -24.11 18.18
C CYS A 115 -28.78 -23.66 17.09
N PRO A 116 -29.92 -24.34 16.91
CA PRO A 116 -30.91 -24.03 15.87
C PRO A 116 -31.52 -22.62 15.95
N GLY A 117 -31.35 -21.91 17.08
CA GLY A 117 -31.83 -20.54 17.29
C GLY A 117 -30.74 -19.46 17.25
N CYS A 118 -29.48 -19.82 16.98
CA CYS A 118 -28.34 -18.90 17.04
C CYS A 118 -27.79 -18.52 15.65
N ALA A 119 -28.50 -18.82 14.57
CA ALA A 119 -28.02 -18.53 13.22
C ALA A 119 -27.94 -17.00 12.98
N PRO A 120 -26.82 -16.48 12.47
CA PRO A 120 -26.68 -15.05 12.17
C PRO A 120 -27.68 -14.66 11.08
N THR A 121 -28.42 -13.57 11.29
CA THR A 121 -29.45 -13.13 10.34
C THR A 121 -28.81 -12.41 9.14
N PRO A 122 -29.50 -12.31 7.99
CA PRO A 122 -28.99 -11.60 6.82
C PRO A 122 -28.60 -10.14 7.10
N GLU A 123 -29.27 -9.47 8.04
CA GLU A 123 -29.00 -8.07 8.39
C GLU A 123 -27.62 -7.85 9.05
N GLU A 124 -27.03 -8.90 9.65
CA GLU A 124 -25.65 -8.86 10.18
C GLU A 124 -24.60 -9.14 9.10
N ARG A 125 -25.00 -9.48 7.86
CA ARG A 125 -24.07 -9.80 6.75
C ARG A 125 -23.62 -8.57 5.97
N ASP A 126 -24.44 -7.52 5.93
CA ASP A 126 -24.20 -6.30 5.14
C ASP A 126 -23.55 -5.16 5.96
N ALA A 127 -23.59 -5.24 7.30
CA ALA A 127 -23.00 -4.22 8.17
C ALA A 127 -21.45 -4.24 8.21
N ASP A 128 -20.81 -5.36 7.83
CA ASP A 128 -19.35 -5.52 7.77
C ASP A 128 -18.76 -5.18 6.38
N ALA A 129 -19.59 -4.81 5.40
CA ALA A 129 -19.15 -4.54 4.02
C ALA A 129 -18.87 -3.06 3.71
N ASP A 130 -19.11 -2.14 4.67
CA ASP A 130 -19.11 -0.68 4.42
C ASP A 130 -18.27 0.13 5.45
N HIS A 131 -17.16 -0.44 5.95
CA HIS A 131 -16.17 0.28 6.76
C HIS A 131 -14.75 0.01 6.28
#